data_AF-K7RG59-F1
#
_entry.id   AF-K7RG59-F1
#
_cell.length_a   1.000
_cell.length_b   1.000
_cell.length_c   1.000
_cell.angle_alpha   90.00
_cell.angle_beta   90.00
_cell.angle_gamma   90.00
#
_symmetry.space_group_name_H-M   'P 1'
#
loop_
_entity.id
_entity.type
_entity.pdbx_description
1 polymer ?
#
loop_
_entity_poly.entity_id
_entity_poly.type
_entity_poly.pdbx_seq_one_letter_code
_entity_poly.pdbx_strand_id
1 'polypeptide(L)' 'IGNISSSCMWPPRPIRPLSPWGVPALNTALLSLSGYAAQWALKGLRQNSRMMTMCLLSFSITVGVFFMAVQLGE' A
#
# COMPACT_ATOMS: atom_id res chain seq x y z
N ILE A 1 27.00 -27.96 -25.04
CA ILE A 1 25.87 -27.87 -24.09
C ILE A 1 26.40 -27.26 -22.78
N GLY A 2 26.74 -25.98 -22.82
CA GLY A 2 27.26 -25.24 -21.67
C GLY A 2 27.17 -23.76 -21.98
N ASN A 3 26.59 -22.99 -21.04
CA ASN A 3 26.45 -21.52 -21.03
C ASN A 3 25.12 -20.89 -21.50
N ILE A 4 23.94 -21.37 -21.03
CA ILE A 4 22.66 -20.65 -21.26
C ILE A 4 21.82 -20.40 -19.98
N SER A 5 22.31 -20.70 -18.78
CA SER A 5 21.47 -20.66 -17.56
C SER A 5 21.56 -19.39 -16.72
N SER A 6 22.48 -18.46 -16.99
CA SER A 6 22.69 -17.25 -16.16
C SER A 6 22.12 -15.95 -16.75
N SER A 7 21.79 -15.92 -18.04
CA SER A 7 21.25 -14.72 -18.71
C SER A 7 19.73 -14.56 -18.60
N CYS A 8 19.02 -15.54 -18.03
CA CYS A 8 17.56 -15.54 -17.93
C CYS A 8 17.05 -15.62 -16.47
N MET A 9 17.88 -15.25 -15.49
CA MET A 9 17.49 -15.18 -14.08
C MET A 9 17.26 -13.73 -13.65
N TRP A 10 16.01 -13.42 -13.28
CA TRP A 10 15.66 -12.19 -12.58
C TRP A 10 15.57 -12.46 -11.08
N PRO A 11 16.15 -11.63 -10.21
CA PRO A 11 16.89 -10.40 -10.52
C PRO A 11 18.32 -10.71 -11.02
N PRO A 12 18.80 -10.05 -12.11
CA PRO A 12 20.18 -10.17 -12.54
C PRO A 12 21.11 -9.60 -11.46
N ARG A 13 22.23 -10.28 -11.20
CA ARG A 13 23.28 -9.74 -10.31
C ARG A 13 23.82 -8.44 -10.90
N PRO A 14 24.08 -7.38 -10.12
CA PRO A 14 24.20 -7.32 -8.65
C PRO A 14 22.96 -6.74 -7.94
N ILE A 15 21.76 -6.83 -8.53
CA ILE A 15 20.55 -6.27 -7.91
C ILE A 15 20.28 -7.00 -6.59
N ARG A 16 20.33 -6.27 -5.48
CA ARG A 16 19.84 -6.72 -4.18
C ARG A 16 18.37 -6.30 -4.10
N PRO A 17 17.41 -7.22 -4.28
CA PRO A 17 16.00 -6.87 -4.12
C PRO A 17 15.74 -6.39 -2.69
N LEU A 18 14.86 -5.41 -2.54
CA LEU A 18 14.37 -5.02 -1.22
C LEU A 18 13.65 -6.21 -0.58
N SER A 19 13.80 -6.34 0.73
CA SER A 19 13.03 -7.32 1.50
C SER A 19 11.53 -6.96 1.41
N PRO A 20 10.67 -7.89 0.96
CA PRO A 20 9.24 -7.63 0.84
C PRO A 20 8.57 -7.38 2.20
N TRP A 21 9.20 -7.79 3.31
CA TRP A 21 8.64 -7.73 4.67
C TRP A 21 8.92 -6.41 5.42
N GLY A 22 9.55 -5.43 4.77
CA GLY A 22 9.79 -4.10 5.34
C GLY A 22 8.76 -3.08 4.86
N VAL A 23 9.25 -2.04 4.22
CA VAL A 23 8.41 -0.95 3.71
C VAL A 23 7.37 -1.38 2.68
N PRO A 24 7.65 -2.31 1.73
CA PRO A 24 6.64 -2.78 0.78
C PRO A 24 5.41 -3.43 1.44
N ALA A 25 5.59 -4.21 2.51
CA ALA A 25 4.50 -4.82 3.26
C ALA A 25 3.67 -3.77 4.01
N LEU A 26 4.34 -2.81 4.66
CA LEU A 26 3.67 -1.73 5.40
C LEU A 26 2.81 -0.88 4.47
N ASN A 27 3.34 -0.54 3.29
CA ASN A 27 2.61 0.15 2.24
C ASN A 27 1.34 -0.58 1.81
N THR A 28 1.43 -1.90 1.64
CA THR A 28 0.28 -2.75 1.27
C THR A 28 -0.79 -2.76 2.37
N ALA A 29 -0.37 -2.83 3.64
CA ALA A 29 -1.28 -2.78 4.78
C ALA A 29 -2.02 -1.43 4.88
N LEU A 30 -1.30 -0.31 4.72
CA LEU A 30 -1.89 1.04 4.72
C LEU A 30 -2.91 1.22 3.58
N LEU A 31 -2.55 0.78 2.37
CA LEU A 31 -3.46 0.82 1.22
C LEU A 31 -4.72 -0.02 1.46
N SER A 32 -4.56 -1.22 2.02
CA SER A 32 -5.70 -2.10 2.34
C SER A 32 -6.61 -1.48 3.39
N LEU A 33 -6.03 -0.90 4.46
CA LEU A 33 -6.79 -0.21 5.51
C LEU A 33 -7.55 1.01 4.99
N SER A 34 -6.94 1.80 4.09
CA SER A 34 -7.61 2.93 3.45
C SER A 34 -8.81 2.46 2.60
N GLY A 35 -8.66 1.36 1.87
CA GLY A 35 -9.75 0.74 1.10
C GLY A 35 -10.92 0.31 1.99
N TYR A 36 -10.66 -0.34 3.12
CA TYR A 36 -11.71 -0.70 4.07
C TYR A 36 -12.40 0.54 4.67
N ALA A 37 -11.63 1.57 5.04
CA ALA A 37 -12.18 2.83 5.56
C ALA A 37 -13.11 3.52 4.53
N ALA A 38 -12.73 3.53 3.25
CA ALA A 38 -13.57 4.08 2.18
C ALA A 38 -14.87 3.29 1.98
N GLN A 39 -14.82 1.95 2.05
CA GLN A 39 -16.03 1.11 2.01
C GLN A 39 -16.96 1.38 3.19
N TRP A 40 -16.42 1.59 4.38
CA TRP A 40 -17.21 1.92 5.57
C TRP A 40 -17.75 3.34 5.53
N ALA A 41 -17.03 4.29 4.94
CA ALA A 41 -17.52 5.65 4.69
C ALA A 41 -18.75 5.62 3.76
N LEU A 42 -18.70 4.78 2.70
CA LEU A 42 -19.84 4.55 1.80
C LEU A 42 -21.03 3.92 2.53
N LYS A 43 -20.80 2.95 3.42
CA LYS A 43 -21.87 2.37 4.26
C LYS A 43 -22.47 3.43 5.20
N GLY A 44 -21.65 4.25 5.83
CA GLY A 44 -22.10 5.37 6.69
C GLY A 44 -22.92 6.40 5.91
N LEU A 45 -22.54 6.68 4.66
CA LEU A 45 -23.27 7.61 3.79
C LEU A 45 -24.66 7.06 3.46
N ARG A 46 -24.76 5.75 3.16
CA ARG A 46 -26.05 5.07 2.93
C ARG A 46 -26.94 5.04 4.16
N GLN A 47 -26.35 5.04 5.36
CA GLN A 47 -27.07 5.12 6.64
C GLN A 47 -27.37 6.56 7.08
N ASN A 48 -27.11 7.57 6.21
CA ASN A 48 -27.28 8.99 6.48
C ASN A 48 -26.47 9.51 7.70
N SER A 49 -25.41 8.80 8.08
CA SER A 49 -24.53 9.16 9.20
C SER A 49 -23.36 10.03 8.71
N ARG A 50 -23.61 11.34 8.62
CA ARG A 50 -22.62 12.32 8.11
C ARG A 50 -21.33 12.36 8.93
N MET A 51 -21.45 12.24 10.26
CA MET A 51 -20.30 12.27 11.17
C MET A 51 -19.36 11.09 10.92
N MET A 52 -19.93 9.88 10.78
CA MET A 52 -19.15 8.67 10.50
C MET A 52 -18.48 8.74 9.13
N THR A 53 -19.20 9.20 8.10
CA THR A 53 -18.65 9.36 6.75
C THR A 53 -17.50 10.35 6.74
N MET A 54 -17.65 11.54 7.34
CA MET A 54 -16.58 12.54 7.38
C MET A 54 -15.35 12.05 8.16
N CYS A 55 -15.56 11.37 9.28
CA CYS A 55 -14.46 10.79 10.07
C CYS A 55 -13.67 9.75 9.26
N LEU A 56 -14.35 8.79 8.63
CA LEU A 56 -13.71 7.74 7.83
C LEU A 56 -13.03 8.27 6.57
N LEU A 57 -13.61 9.29 5.92
CA LEU A 57 -12.98 9.95 4.76
C LEU A 57 -11.68 10.65 5.18
N SER A 58 -11.72 11.41 6.28
CA SER A 58 -10.54 12.10 6.80
C SER A 58 -9.44 11.11 7.21
N PHE A 59 -9.81 9.99 7.84
CA PHE A 59 -8.88 8.92 8.18
C PHE A 59 -8.22 8.30 6.92
N SER A 60 -9.01 8.00 5.88
CA SER A 60 -8.50 7.45 4.62
C SER A 60 -7.49 8.38 3.94
N ILE A 61 -7.74 9.70 3.95
CA ILE A 61 -6.81 10.70 3.43
C ILE A 61 -5.52 10.73 4.25
N THR A 62 -5.61 10.77 5.58
CA THR A 62 -4.44 10.77 6.47
C THR A 62 -3.55 9.53 6.26
N VAL A 63 -4.15 8.35 6.11
CA VAL A 63 -3.44 7.11 5.79
C VAL A 63 -2.74 7.20 4.43
N GLY A 64 -3.39 7.80 3.42
CA GLY A 64 -2.79 8.03 2.10
C GLY A 64 -1.60 9.01 2.12
N VAL A 65 -1.69 10.08 2.92
CA VAL A 65 -0.57 11.02 3.14
C VAL A 65 0.59 10.32 3.85
N PHE A 66 0.30 9.50 4.85
CA PHE A 66 1.31 8.71 5.55
C PHE A 66 2.03 7.73 4.60
N PHE A 67 1.29 7.07 3.70
CA PHE A 67 1.87 6.24 2.65
C PHE A 67 2.84 7.03 1.74
N MET A 68 2.44 8.22 1.28
CA MET A 68 3.32 9.08 0.46
C MET A 68 4.59 9.50 1.22
N ALA A 69 4.48 9.78 2.52
CA ALA A 69 5.63 10.13 3.36
C ALA A 69 6.61 8.97 3.51
N VAL A 70 6.11 7.74 3.71
CA VAL A 70 6.95 6.53 3.79
C VAL A 70 7.63 6.25 2.45
N GLN A 71 6.92 6.40 1.33
CA GLN A 71 7.48 6.20 -0.02
C GLN A 71 8.52 7.26 -0.41
N LEU A 72 8.50 8.44 0.21
CA LEU A 72 9.49 9.50 -0.01
C LEU A 72 10.79 9.27 0.80
N GLY A 73 10.68 8.56 1.93
CA GLY A 73 11.81 8.26 2.82
C GLY A 73 12.62 7.02 2.40
N GLU A 74 12.09 6.18 1.52
CA GLU A 74 12.78 5.08 0.85
C GLU A 74 13.35 5.52 -0.52
#